data_AF-A0A2E4EK28-F1
#
_entry.id   AF-A0A2E4EK28-F1
#
_cell.length_a   1.000
_cell.length_b   1.000
_cell.length_c   1.000
_cell.angle_alpha   90.00
_cell.angle_beta   90.00
_cell.angle_gamma   90.00
#
_symmetry.space_group_name_H-M   'P 1'
#
loop_
_entity.id
_entity.type
_entity.pdbx_description
1 polymer ?
#
loop_
_entity_poly.entity_id
_entity_poly.type
_entity_poly.pdbx_seq_one_letter_code
_entity_poly.pdbx_strand_id
1 'polypeptide(L)'
;MFYSIGASDPDEDDLRYEFTCPTLSGSPLTPRIGYSCKIPIPGIKLDTITGSISFKSNTGGVFLVAIWVKEYDQCSGQLKGMTRREIEFHINTNANKMPKDISGVSNLSANATKTNPYGIRVCQGEKISWHDTIYDPDITDILHFESNIADVLPGATWSKTFLTRNKAVLKFEWFAVIGGNPIKSFFVS
;
A
#
# COMPACT_ATOMS: atom_id res chain seq x y z
N MET A 1 -2.84 -11.25 0.64
CA MET A 1 -3.46 -9.94 0.36
C MET A 1 -2.42 -8.88 0.66
N PHE A 2 -2.42 -7.78 -0.09
CA PHE A 2 -1.58 -6.61 0.19
C PHE A 2 -2.52 -5.47 0.58
N TYR A 3 -2.19 -4.80 1.68
CA TYR A 3 -2.90 -3.63 2.17
C TYR A 3 -1.88 -2.52 2.31
N SER A 4 -2.07 -1.44 1.57
CA SER A 4 -1.29 -0.24 1.80
C SER A 4 -2.05 0.66 2.76
N ILE A 5 -1.36 1.08 3.80
CA ILE A 5 -1.85 2.02 4.81
C ILE A 5 -1.25 3.40 4.55
N GLY A 6 -1.00 3.69 3.27
CA GLY A 6 -0.17 4.79 2.78
C GLY A 6 -0.23 6.03 3.67
N ALA A 7 0.95 6.52 4.05
CA ALA A 7 1.10 7.87 4.54
C ALA A 7 1.83 8.66 3.45
N SER A 8 1.23 9.76 3.04
CA SER A 8 1.92 10.79 2.25
C SER A 8 2.46 11.82 3.22
N ASP A 9 3.73 12.15 3.09
CA ASP A 9 4.35 13.26 3.80
C ASP A 9 4.47 14.46 2.84
N PRO A 10 3.72 15.56 3.08
CA PRO A 10 3.80 16.77 2.27
C PRO A 10 5.16 17.46 2.30
N ASP A 11 5.93 17.29 3.38
CA ASP A 11 7.28 17.86 3.54
C ASP A 11 8.37 16.90 3.06
N GLU A 12 7.96 15.69 2.64
CA GLU A 12 8.78 14.70 1.96
C GLU A 12 9.92 14.09 2.80
N ASP A 13 9.71 13.82 4.09
CA ASP A 13 10.70 13.15 4.96
C ASP A 13 10.72 11.61 4.85
N ASP A 14 11.69 10.94 5.50
CA ASP A 14 11.80 9.47 5.49
C ASP A 14 10.80 8.84 6.47
N LEU A 15 9.79 8.16 5.93
CA LEU A 15 8.79 7.46 6.71
C LEU A 15 9.20 5.99 6.96
N ARG A 16 9.21 5.60 8.23
CA ARG A 16 9.46 4.23 8.67
C ARG A 16 8.26 3.65 9.40
N TYR A 17 7.97 2.40 9.07
CA TYR A 17 6.80 1.70 9.59
C TYR A 17 7.25 0.56 10.52
N GLU A 18 6.63 0.50 11.71
CA GLU A 18 6.93 -0.55 12.70
C GLU A 18 5.65 -1.04 13.37
N PHE A 19 5.51 -2.36 13.55
CA PHE A 19 4.43 -2.92 14.37
C PHE A 19 4.53 -2.47 15.83
N THR A 20 3.38 -2.18 16.43
CA THR A 20 3.25 -1.88 17.86
C THR A 20 2.02 -2.58 18.43
N CYS A 21 1.85 -2.51 19.75
CA CYS A 21 0.66 -3.04 20.40
C CYS A 21 -0.52 -2.07 20.22
N PRO A 22 -1.72 -2.55 19.84
CA PRO A 22 -2.92 -1.73 19.94
C PRO A 22 -3.21 -1.39 21.39
N THR A 23 -3.85 -0.26 21.66
CA THR A 23 -4.19 0.14 23.03
C THR A 23 -5.69 0.28 23.23
N LEU A 24 -6.14 -0.03 24.43
CA LEU A 24 -7.49 0.28 24.89
C LEU A 24 -7.37 1.24 26.07
N SER A 25 -8.01 2.40 25.98
CA SER A 25 -7.98 3.44 27.02
C SER A 25 -6.56 3.83 27.47
N GLY A 26 -5.64 3.92 26.51
CA GLY A 26 -4.24 4.31 26.75
C GLY A 26 -3.31 3.20 27.25
N SER A 27 -3.82 1.99 27.50
CA SER A 27 -3.01 0.83 27.91
C SER A 27 -2.86 -0.18 26.77
N PRO A 28 -1.66 -0.77 26.54
CA PRO A 28 -1.49 -1.83 25.56
C PRO A 28 -2.40 -3.02 25.82
N LEU A 29 -3.07 -3.50 24.78
CA LEU A 29 -3.85 -4.74 24.84
C LEU A 29 -2.92 -5.95 25.02
N THR A 30 -3.31 -6.87 25.88
CA THR A 30 -2.60 -8.14 26.06
C THR A 30 -2.94 -9.09 24.90
N PRO A 31 -1.96 -9.55 24.11
CA PRO A 31 -2.21 -10.51 23.03
C PRO A 31 -2.76 -11.83 23.55
N ARG A 32 -3.68 -12.45 22.81
CA ARG A 32 -4.11 -13.83 23.07
C ARG A 32 -2.95 -14.81 22.82
N ILE A 33 -3.02 -15.99 23.43
CA ILE A 33 -2.03 -17.06 23.21
C ILE A 33 -1.90 -17.35 21.72
N GLY A 34 -0.65 -17.43 21.23
CA GLY A 34 -0.32 -17.63 19.82
C GLY A 34 -0.21 -16.34 18.99
N TYR A 35 -0.46 -15.17 19.59
CA TYR A 35 -0.36 -13.86 18.95
C TYR A 35 0.63 -12.96 19.69
N SER A 36 1.15 -11.95 18.99
CA SER A 36 1.97 -10.90 19.60
C SER A 36 1.75 -9.58 18.87
N CYS A 37 2.24 -8.48 19.42
CA CYS A 37 2.13 -7.17 18.76
C CYS A 37 2.89 -7.12 17.41
N LYS A 38 3.93 -7.95 17.24
CA LYS A 38 4.66 -8.07 15.97
C LYS A 38 4.05 -9.10 15.01
N ILE A 39 3.23 -10.02 15.54
CA ILE A 39 2.53 -11.06 14.77
C ILE A 39 1.06 -11.08 15.24
N PRO A 40 0.29 -10.00 14.99
CA PRO A 40 -1.12 -9.91 15.38
C PRO A 40 -2.03 -10.80 14.50
N ILE A 41 -1.58 -11.12 13.29
CA ILE A 41 -2.20 -12.09 12.38
C ILE A 41 -1.12 -13.10 11.98
N PRO A 42 -1.39 -14.42 11.97
CA PRO A 42 -0.41 -15.41 11.56
C PRO A 42 0.08 -15.15 10.12
N GLY A 43 1.41 -15.09 9.95
CA GLY A 43 2.03 -14.83 8.64
C GLY A 43 1.94 -13.38 8.16
N ILE A 44 1.55 -12.43 9.01
CA ILE A 44 1.60 -11.01 8.68
C ILE A 44 3.03 -10.51 8.49
N LYS A 45 3.21 -9.66 7.49
CA LYS A 45 4.44 -8.95 7.16
C LYS A 45 4.12 -7.47 6.96
N LEU A 46 5.03 -6.62 7.41
CA LEU A 46 5.03 -5.18 7.16
C LEU A 46 6.32 -4.85 6.43
N ASP A 47 6.21 -4.20 5.28
CA ASP A 47 7.34 -3.53 4.65
C ASP A 47 7.59 -2.22 5.42
N THR A 48 8.76 -2.15 6.06
CA THR A 48 9.11 -1.02 6.94
C THR A 48 9.42 0.27 6.18
N ILE A 49 9.56 0.19 4.85
CA ILE A 49 9.85 1.33 3.97
C ILE A 49 8.55 1.84 3.33
N THR A 50 7.74 0.93 2.79
CA THR A 50 6.52 1.32 2.06
C THR A 50 5.27 1.37 2.93
N GLY A 51 5.31 0.77 4.12
CA GLY A 51 4.15 0.59 4.98
C GLY A 51 3.19 -0.49 4.47
N SER A 52 3.51 -1.21 3.39
CA SER A 52 2.64 -2.26 2.87
C SER A 52 2.55 -3.43 3.85
N ILE A 53 1.33 -3.77 4.25
CA ILE A 53 1.02 -4.95 5.05
C ILE A 53 0.63 -6.09 4.11
N SER A 54 1.09 -7.31 4.40
CA SER A 54 0.63 -8.50 3.69
C SER A 54 0.44 -9.68 4.64
N PHE A 55 -0.60 -10.47 4.40
CA PHE A 55 -0.83 -11.73 5.11
C PHE A 55 -1.68 -12.68 4.26
N LYS A 56 -1.67 -13.95 4.65
CA LYS A 56 -2.60 -14.98 4.18
C LYS A 56 -3.09 -15.74 5.41
N SER A 57 -4.24 -15.31 5.95
CA SER A 57 -4.90 -16.00 7.06
C SER A 57 -5.95 -16.95 6.51
N ASN A 58 -5.99 -18.17 7.04
CA ASN A 58 -7.11 -19.09 6.86
C ASN A 58 -8.04 -19.09 8.10
N THR A 59 -7.67 -18.33 9.13
CA THR A 59 -8.42 -18.21 10.38
C THR A 59 -9.28 -16.96 10.30
N GLY A 60 -10.59 -17.15 10.28
CA GLY A 60 -11.55 -16.05 10.36
C GLY A 60 -11.56 -15.41 11.75
N GLY A 61 -11.88 -14.13 11.81
CA GLY A 61 -11.94 -13.37 13.05
C GLY A 61 -11.63 -11.90 12.87
N VAL A 62 -11.71 -11.18 13.98
CA VAL A 62 -11.34 -9.76 14.09
C VAL A 62 -9.94 -9.67 14.67
N PHE A 63 -9.06 -8.95 13.98
CA PHE A 63 -7.67 -8.76 14.38
C PHE A 63 -7.34 -7.27 14.43
N LEU A 64 -6.84 -6.81 15.57
CA LEU A 64 -6.34 -5.45 15.74
C LEU A 64 -4.85 -5.41 15.42
N VAL A 65 -4.49 -4.56 14.47
CA VAL A 65 -3.10 -4.33 14.04
C VAL A 65 -2.78 -2.87 14.30
N ALA A 66 -1.72 -2.62 15.07
CA ALA A 66 -1.23 -1.28 15.31
C ALA A 66 0.16 -1.10 14.70
N ILE A 67 0.39 0.06 14.10
CA ILE A 67 1.66 0.43 13.49
C ILE A 67 2.03 1.87 13.87
N TRP A 68 3.31 2.10 14.10
CA TRP A 68 3.90 3.44 14.12
C TRP A 68 4.30 3.84 12.71
N VAL A 69 3.87 5.03 12.30
CA VAL A 69 4.46 5.77 11.18
C VAL A 69 5.41 6.78 11.82
N LYS A 70 6.71 6.57 11.65
CA LYS A 70 7.76 7.43 12.21
C LYS A 70 8.37 8.26 11.10
N GLU A 71 8.51 9.55 11.33
CA GLU A 71 9.09 10.51 10.41
C GLU A 71 10.50 10.86 10.87
N TYR A 72 11.47 10.67 10.00
CA TYR A 72 12.88 10.98 10.27
C TYR A 72 13.37 12.09 9.34
N ASP A 73 14.10 13.05 9.89
CA ASP A 73 14.83 14.03 9.11
C ASP A 73 15.87 13.31 8.24
N GLN A 74 15.79 13.52 6.93
CA GLN A 74 16.62 12.77 5.98
C GLN A 74 18.12 13.00 6.16
N CYS A 75 18.54 14.19 6.59
CA CYS A 75 19.95 14.58 6.66
C CYS A 75 20.63 14.14 7.97
N SER A 76 19.94 14.30 9.09
CA SER A 76 20.46 14.02 10.43
C SER A 76 20.07 12.63 10.94
N GLY A 77 19.05 12.00 10.35
CA GLY A 77 18.50 10.73 10.80
C GLY A 77 17.77 10.83 12.14
N GLN A 78 17.45 12.04 12.62
CA GLN A 78 16.73 12.24 13.87
C GLN A 78 15.23 12.05 13.68
N LEU A 79 14.57 11.43 14.68
CA LEU A 79 13.13 11.28 14.69
C LEU A 79 12.47 12.65 14.88
N LYS A 80 11.69 13.09 13.89
CA LYS A 80 10.91 14.34 13.94
C LYS A 80 9.57 14.13 14.62
N GLY A 81 8.92 13.01 14.32
CA GLY A 81 7.58 12.72 14.80
C GLY A 81 7.20 11.26 14.64
N MET A 82 6.13 10.85 15.32
CA MET A 82 5.51 9.57 15.05
C MET A 82 4.01 9.60 15.30
N THR A 83 3.27 8.94 14.42
CA THR A 83 1.81 8.78 14.51
C THR A 83 1.48 7.30 14.62
N ARG A 84 0.58 6.96 15.55
CA ARG A 84 0.07 5.59 15.67
C ARG A 84 -1.16 5.42 14.80
N ARG A 85 -1.19 4.35 14.01
CA ARG A 85 -2.39 3.91 13.30
C ARG A 85 -2.82 2.55 13.84
N GLU A 86 -4.10 2.43 14.16
CA GLU A 86 -4.72 1.18 14.58
C GLU A 86 -5.77 0.79 13.56
N ILE A 87 -5.74 -0.47 13.14
CA ILE A 87 -6.54 -0.99 12.03
C ILE A 87 -7.19 -2.28 12.50
N GLU A 88 -8.47 -2.41 12.23
CA GLU A 88 -9.23 -3.62 12.47
C GLU A 88 -9.38 -4.42 11.17
N PHE A 89 -8.81 -5.62 11.15
CA PHE A 89 -8.98 -6.57 10.04
C PHE A 89 -10.10 -7.54 10.38
N HIS A 90 -11.19 -7.47 9.62
CA HIS A 90 -12.25 -8.46 9.64
C HIS A 90 -11.94 -9.52 8.58
N ILE A 91 -11.43 -10.67 9.03
CA ILE A 91 -11.15 -11.79 8.15
C ILE A 91 -12.37 -12.69 8.12
N ASN A 92 -13.12 -12.62 7.02
CA ASN A 92 -14.21 -13.54 6.74
C ASN A 92 -13.71 -14.68 5.85
N THR A 93 -14.02 -15.92 6.22
CA THR A 93 -13.66 -17.11 5.43
C THR A 93 -14.70 -17.40 4.32
N ASN A 94 -15.32 -16.36 3.78
CA ASN A 94 -16.34 -16.50 2.74
C ASN A 94 -15.71 -16.99 1.42
N ALA A 95 -16.54 -17.56 0.55
CA ALA A 95 -16.11 -17.99 -0.79
C ALA A 95 -15.71 -16.82 -1.70
N ASN A 96 -16.16 -15.59 -1.38
CA ASN A 96 -15.82 -14.38 -2.12
C ASN A 96 -14.31 -14.13 -2.05
N LYS A 97 -13.69 -13.97 -3.21
CA LYS A 97 -12.30 -13.65 -3.40
C LYS A 97 -12.21 -12.14 -3.58
N MET A 98 -11.10 -11.61 -3.14
CA MET A 98 -10.75 -10.21 -3.39
C MET A 98 -10.29 -10.01 -4.84
N PRO A 99 -10.50 -8.80 -5.40
CA PRO A 99 -9.78 -8.34 -6.58
C PRO A 99 -8.27 -8.40 -6.36
N LYS A 100 -7.53 -8.69 -7.42
CA LYS A 100 -6.07 -8.75 -7.40
C LYS A 100 -5.49 -8.12 -8.65
N ASP A 101 -4.37 -7.45 -8.49
CA ASP A 101 -3.51 -7.15 -9.63
C ASP A 101 -2.90 -8.46 -10.16
N ILE A 102 -3.10 -8.70 -11.45
CA ILE A 102 -2.62 -9.88 -12.17
C ILE A 102 -1.51 -9.54 -13.18
N SER A 103 -1.17 -8.27 -13.37
CA SER A 103 -0.07 -7.86 -14.26
C SER A 103 1.12 -7.28 -13.52
N GLY A 104 0.90 -6.62 -12.38
CA GLY A 104 1.83 -5.61 -11.87
C GLY A 104 2.05 -4.52 -12.91
N VAL A 105 3.16 -3.79 -12.77
CA VAL A 105 3.57 -2.77 -13.74
C VAL A 105 3.73 -3.38 -15.13
N SER A 106 2.86 -3.03 -16.05
CA SER A 106 2.87 -3.51 -17.44
C SER A 106 2.80 -2.33 -18.41
N ASN A 107 3.12 -2.56 -19.68
CA ASN A 107 3.12 -1.50 -20.71
C ASN A 107 3.87 -0.22 -20.28
N LEU A 108 4.98 -0.40 -19.56
CA LEU A 108 5.81 0.69 -19.07
C LEU A 108 6.47 1.41 -20.26
N SER A 109 6.44 2.74 -20.25
CA SER A 109 7.14 3.56 -21.24
C SER A 109 8.67 3.33 -21.20
N ALA A 110 9.32 3.46 -22.35
CA ALA A 110 10.73 3.09 -22.51
C ALA A 110 11.74 3.94 -21.71
N ASN A 111 11.33 5.12 -21.25
CA ASN A 111 12.12 6.02 -20.42
C ASN A 111 12.07 5.69 -18.91
N ALA A 112 11.46 4.56 -18.55
CA ALA A 112 11.48 4.04 -17.20
C ALA A 112 11.90 2.57 -17.18
N THR A 113 12.46 2.14 -16.05
CA THR A 113 12.88 0.76 -15.83
C THR A 113 12.04 0.13 -14.74
N LYS A 114 11.43 -1.02 -15.03
CA LYS A 114 10.76 -1.85 -14.02
C LYS A 114 11.82 -2.49 -13.12
N THR A 115 11.77 -2.21 -11.81
CA THR A 115 12.73 -2.72 -10.83
C THR A 115 12.26 -4.00 -10.16
N ASN A 116 10.95 -4.18 -10.02
CA ASN A 116 10.29 -5.39 -9.51
C ASN A 116 8.84 -5.42 -10.03
N PRO A 117 8.01 -6.45 -9.72
CA PRO A 117 6.62 -6.52 -10.21
C PRO A 117 5.78 -5.24 -10.01
N TYR A 118 6.02 -4.48 -8.94
CA TYR A 118 5.29 -3.26 -8.55
C TYR A 118 6.20 -2.03 -8.42
N GLY A 119 7.42 -2.08 -8.97
CA GLY A 119 8.44 -1.05 -8.78
C GLY A 119 8.90 -0.46 -10.10
N ILE A 120 9.00 0.88 -10.14
CA ILE A 120 9.47 1.64 -11.30
C ILE A 120 10.62 2.54 -10.84
N ARG A 121 11.68 2.63 -11.66
CA ARG A 121 12.72 3.65 -11.57
C ARG A 121 12.65 4.53 -12.81
N VAL A 122 12.68 5.84 -12.59
CA VAL A 122 12.54 6.86 -13.64
C VAL A 122 13.45 8.04 -13.32
N CYS A 123 13.98 8.70 -14.34
CA CYS A 123 14.75 9.93 -14.18
C CYS A 123 13.82 11.15 -14.01
N GLN A 124 14.25 12.15 -13.27
CA GLN A 124 13.50 13.40 -13.15
C GLN A 124 13.29 14.06 -14.53
N GLY A 125 12.10 14.59 -14.76
CA GLY A 125 11.71 15.26 -16.00
C GLY A 125 11.17 14.34 -17.10
N GLU A 126 11.16 13.02 -16.88
CA GLU A 126 10.65 12.05 -17.84
C GLU A 126 9.13 11.89 -17.73
N LYS A 127 8.42 11.91 -18.87
CA LYS A 127 7.00 11.56 -18.90
C LYS A 127 6.83 10.05 -19.04
N ILE A 128 6.23 9.40 -18.05
CA ILE A 128 6.04 7.95 -18.06
C ILE A 128 4.56 7.55 -18.09
N SER A 129 4.32 6.34 -18.56
CA SER A 129 3.02 5.67 -18.46
C SER A 129 3.19 4.19 -18.17
N TRP A 130 2.24 3.62 -17.45
CA TRP A 130 2.18 2.19 -17.16
C TRP A 130 0.74 1.75 -16.91
N HIS A 131 0.52 0.44 -16.98
CA HIS A 131 -0.77 -0.20 -16.77
C HIS A 131 -0.70 -1.23 -15.64
N ASP A 132 -1.76 -1.29 -14.83
CA ASP A 132 -2.03 -2.39 -13.91
C ASP A 132 -3.36 -3.06 -14.30
N THR A 133 -3.43 -4.39 -14.26
CA THR A 133 -4.62 -5.15 -14.64
C THR A 133 -5.21 -5.79 -13.40
N ILE A 134 -6.38 -5.33 -12.99
CA ILE A 134 -7.08 -5.83 -11.81
C ILE A 134 -8.16 -6.82 -12.24
N TYR A 135 -8.21 -7.96 -11.55
CA TYR A 135 -9.16 -9.03 -11.79
C TYR A 135 -9.74 -9.55 -10.48
N ASP A 136 -11.07 -9.62 -10.42
CA ASP A 136 -11.79 -10.37 -9.40
C ASP A 136 -12.21 -11.74 -9.96
N PRO A 137 -11.80 -12.86 -9.35
CA PRO A 137 -12.24 -14.18 -9.78
C PRO A 137 -13.76 -14.43 -9.67
N ASP A 138 -14.48 -13.67 -8.86
CA ASP A 138 -15.93 -13.77 -8.72
C ASP A 138 -16.61 -12.95 -9.82
N ILE A 139 -16.98 -13.67 -10.90
CA ILE A 139 -17.41 -13.09 -12.18
C ILE A 139 -18.64 -12.19 -12.13
N THR A 140 -19.40 -12.25 -11.04
CA THR A 140 -20.61 -11.45 -10.83
C THR A 140 -20.31 -10.07 -10.25
N ASP A 141 -19.12 -9.85 -9.70
CA ASP A 141 -18.77 -8.65 -8.95
C ASP A 141 -18.47 -7.45 -9.88
N ILE A 142 -18.55 -6.24 -9.30
CA ILE A 142 -18.14 -4.99 -9.95
C ILE A 142 -16.91 -4.47 -9.22
N LEU A 143 -15.89 -4.09 -9.99
CA LEU A 143 -14.73 -3.39 -9.44
C LEU A 143 -15.02 -1.91 -9.21
N HIS A 144 -14.73 -1.44 -8.00
CA HIS A 144 -14.62 -0.04 -7.65
C HIS A 144 -13.15 0.27 -7.40
N PHE A 145 -12.73 1.51 -7.65
CA PHE A 145 -11.31 1.88 -7.59
C PHE A 145 -11.14 3.24 -6.93
N GLU A 146 -10.25 3.30 -5.96
CA GLU A 146 -9.75 4.52 -5.31
C GLU A 146 -8.22 4.51 -5.26
N SER A 147 -7.60 5.69 -5.23
CA SER A 147 -6.15 5.83 -5.19
C SER A 147 -5.72 7.18 -4.62
N ASN A 148 -4.63 7.20 -3.87
CA ASN A 148 -3.94 8.41 -3.41
C ASN A 148 -2.86 8.92 -4.38
N ILE A 149 -2.85 8.44 -5.63
CA ILE A 149 -1.78 8.76 -6.59
C ILE A 149 -1.61 10.27 -6.82
N ALA A 150 -2.69 11.06 -6.76
CA ALA A 150 -2.62 12.50 -6.94
C ALA A 150 -1.87 13.21 -5.80
N ASP A 151 -1.94 12.67 -4.59
CA ASP A 151 -1.25 13.22 -3.41
C ASP A 151 0.23 12.83 -3.41
N VAL A 152 0.53 11.59 -3.82
CA VAL A 152 1.89 11.04 -3.81
C VAL A 152 2.69 11.47 -5.03
N LEU A 153 2.04 11.55 -6.19
CA LEU A 153 2.60 11.92 -7.48
C LEU A 153 1.84 13.15 -8.02
N PRO A 154 2.17 14.37 -7.55
CA PRO A 154 1.48 15.58 -8.00
C PRO A 154 1.47 15.69 -9.54
N GLY A 155 0.29 15.96 -10.10
CA GLY A 155 0.07 16.03 -11.55
C GLY A 155 -0.05 14.68 -12.26
N ALA A 156 0.05 13.55 -11.56
CA ALA A 156 -0.27 12.24 -12.12
C ALA A 156 -1.77 12.15 -12.44
N THR A 157 -2.08 11.42 -13.49
CA THR A 157 -3.47 11.10 -13.86
C THR A 157 -3.62 9.60 -14.01
N TRP A 158 -4.84 9.11 -13.85
CA TRP A 158 -5.15 7.73 -14.12
C TRP A 158 -6.56 7.57 -14.68
N SER A 159 -6.76 6.48 -15.39
CA SER A 159 -8.06 6.12 -15.98
C SER A 159 -8.29 4.61 -15.86
N LYS A 160 -9.56 4.22 -15.85
CA LYS A 160 -9.98 2.81 -15.78
C LYS A 160 -10.70 2.41 -17.06
N THR A 161 -10.33 1.25 -17.60
CA THR A 161 -10.99 0.62 -18.75
C THR A 161 -11.44 -0.77 -18.35
N PHE A 162 -12.76 -1.00 -18.28
CA PHE A 162 -13.30 -2.33 -18.02
C PHE A 162 -13.20 -3.20 -19.26
N LEU A 163 -12.57 -4.37 -19.12
CA LEU A 163 -12.59 -5.42 -20.14
C LEU A 163 -13.81 -6.33 -19.95
N THR A 164 -14.13 -6.61 -18.68
CA THR A 164 -15.36 -7.25 -18.22
C THR A 164 -15.78 -6.61 -16.89
N ARG A 165 -16.96 -6.94 -16.35
CA ARG A 165 -17.47 -6.37 -15.09
C ARG A 165 -16.48 -6.53 -13.91
N ASN A 166 -15.81 -7.66 -13.86
CA ASN A 166 -14.86 -8.09 -12.84
C ASN A 166 -13.39 -7.97 -13.29
N LYS A 167 -13.10 -7.26 -14.40
CA LYS A 167 -11.73 -7.09 -14.91
C LYS A 167 -11.53 -5.72 -15.52
N ALA A 168 -10.55 -4.97 -15.04
CA ALA A 168 -10.22 -3.65 -15.57
C ALA A 168 -8.71 -3.47 -15.74
N VAL A 169 -8.35 -2.61 -16.70
CA VAL A 169 -7.00 -2.07 -16.85
C VAL A 169 -7.00 -0.65 -16.33
N LEU A 170 -6.09 -0.36 -15.41
CA LEU A 170 -5.80 0.97 -14.92
C LEU A 170 -4.61 1.51 -15.70
N LYS A 171 -4.77 2.66 -16.34
CA LYS A 171 -3.70 3.36 -17.03
C LYS A 171 -3.29 4.58 -16.21
N PHE A 172 -2.01 4.69 -15.93
CA PHE A 172 -1.40 5.79 -15.21
C PHE A 172 -0.50 6.60 -16.14
N GLU A 173 -0.47 7.91 -15.94
CA GLU A 173 0.48 8.82 -16.58
C GLU A 173 1.03 9.80 -15.56
N TRP A 174 2.34 10.02 -15.58
CA TRP A 174 3.00 10.96 -14.67
C TRP A 174 4.21 11.61 -15.31
N PHE A 175 4.46 12.88 -14.98
CA PHE A 175 5.69 13.57 -15.32
C PHE A 175 6.60 13.54 -14.08
N ALA A 176 7.71 12.81 -14.17
CA ALA A 176 8.50 12.47 -13.01
C ALA A 176 9.13 13.71 -12.35
N VAL A 177 8.73 13.97 -11.11
CA VAL A 177 9.29 15.01 -10.25
C VAL A 177 9.82 14.34 -8.98
N ILE A 178 11.10 14.56 -8.66
CA ILE A 178 11.73 13.93 -7.49
C ILE A 178 11.16 14.52 -6.19
N GLY A 179 10.88 15.83 -6.15
CA GLY A 179 10.55 16.51 -4.90
C GLY A 179 11.73 16.50 -3.92
N GLY A 180 11.45 16.42 -2.63
CA GLY A 180 12.39 16.12 -1.54
C GLY A 180 12.60 14.62 -1.27
N ASN A 181 11.64 13.75 -1.58
CA ASN A 181 11.73 12.30 -1.39
C ASN A 181 11.76 11.55 -2.74
N PRO A 182 12.89 10.93 -3.12
CA PRO A 182 13.00 10.18 -4.37
C PRO A 182 12.20 8.87 -4.38
N ILE A 183 11.68 8.42 -3.23
CA ILE A 183 10.84 7.23 -3.11
C ILE A 183 9.39 7.68 -2.97
N LYS A 184 8.58 7.30 -3.97
CA LYS A 184 7.14 7.56 -3.98
C LYS A 184 6.38 6.23 -3.92
N SER A 185 5.38 6.13 -3.05
CA SER A 185 4.55 4.93 -2.91
C SER A 185 3.07 5.31 -2.82
N PHE A 186 2.27 4.82 -3.75
CA PHE A 186 0.82 5.05 -3.81
C PHE A 186 0.08 3.70 -3.75
N PHE A 187 -1.23 3.76 -3.53
CA PHE A 187 -2.09 2.58 -3.52
C PHE A 187 -3.20 2.65 -4.55
N VAL A 188 -3.75 1.48 -4.84
CA VAL A 188 -5.03 1.30 -5.53
C VAL A 188 -5.85 0.33 -4.69
N SER A 189 -7.09 0.68 -4.39
CA SER A 189 -8.04 -0.16 -3.64
C SER A 189 -9.36 -0.32 -4.36
#